data_AF-A0A1Z8QE17-F1
#
_entry.id   AF-A0A1Z8QE17-F1
#
_cell.length_a   1.000
_cell.length_b   1.000
_cell.length_c   1.000
_cell.angle_alpha   90.00
_cell.angle_beta   90.00
_cell.angle_gamma   90.00
#
_symmetry.space_group_name_H-M   'P 1'
#
loop_
_entity.id
_entity.type
_entity.pdbx_description
1 polymer ?
#
loop_
_entity_poly.entity_id
_entity_poly.type
_entity_poly.pdbx_seq_one_letter_code
_entity_poly.pdbx_strand_id
1 'polypeptide(L)'
;MAIFTGKIIEAYYADPDNTAVEIIYKEGEKAINHYLPTDMSHPDFKDLLKEYPLHKLADTTIERNKAVINQLNRVVQGRMKSAMSDQPLKNFDSVIDFVVNYNEKTQAEQLFNLKLKIFDKDAVKDFDGFDLKKKIRQANNPLEVLIAYQEIVKKQSS
;
A
#
# COMPACT_ATOMS: atom_id res chain seq x y z
N MET A 1 37.39 -1.40 17.26
CA MET A 1 36.47 -2.52 17.00
C MET A 1 35.15 -2.14 17.62
N ALA A 2 34.12 -1.99 16.80
CA ALA A 2 32.82 -1.51 17.23
C ALA A 2 32.16 -2.44 18.26
N ILE A 3 31.32 -1.89 19.14
CA ILE A 3 30.66 -2.61 20.26
C ILE A 3 29.77 -3.78 19.80
N PHE A 4 29.27 -3.71 18.56
CA PHE A 4 28.36 -4.67 17.94
C PHE A 4 29.06 -5.77 17.11
N THR A 5 30.38 -5.66 16.91
CA THR A 5 31.18 -6.59 16.08
C THR A 5 30.97 -8.05 16.53
N GLY A 6 30.64 -8.94 15.60
CA GLY A 6 30.39 -10.36 15.84
C GLY A 6 29.07 -10.68 16.53
N LYS A 7 28.21 -9.68 16.76
CA LYS A 7 26.95 -9.80 17.51
C LYS A 7 25.75 -9.24 16.76
N ILE A 8 25.92 -8.82 15.51
CA ILE A 8 24.86 -8.19 14.70
C ILE A 8 23.75 -9.21 14.44
N ILE A 9 22.53 -8.84 14.80
CA ILE A 9 21.30 -9.58 14.47
C ILE A 9 20.79 -9.05 13.12
N GLU A 10 20.64 -7.73 13.02
CA GLU A 10 20.10 -7.04 11.83
C GLU A 10 20.65 -5.61 11.78
N ALA A 11 20.75 -5.05 10.57
CA ALA A 11 21.00 -3.62 10.38
C ALA A 11 20.20 -3.10 9.18
N TYR A 12 19.81 -1.83 9.20
CA TYR A 12 19.09 -1.16 8.11
C TYR A 12 19.25 0.36 8.23
N TYR A 13 19.08 1.06 7.10
CA TYR A 13 18.98 2.52 7.11
C TYR A 13 17.77 3.00 7.94
N ALA A 14 18.04 3.94 8.84
CA ALA A 14 17.05 4.49 9.77
C ALA A 14 16.21 5.62 9.16
N ASP A 15 16.66 6.18 8.04
CA ASP A 15 16.04 7.32 7.36
C ASP A 15 15.99 7.13 5.84
N PRO A 16 15.08 7.84 5.13
CA PRO A 16 14.93 7.73 3.67
C PRO A 16 16.16 8.19 2.88
N ASP A 17 16.95 9.10 3.45
CA ASP A 17 18.15 9.66 2.81
C ASP A 17 19.39 8.78 3.05
N ASN A 18 19.22 7.64 3.73
CA ASN A 18 20.27 6.68 4.08
C ASN A 18 21.44 7.32 4.84
N THR A 19 21.18 8.36 5.62
CA THR A 19 22.20 9.13 6.35
C THR A 19 22.59 8.50 7.69
N ALA A 20 21.75 7.63 8.24
CA ALA A 20 21.99 6.89 9.47
C ALA A 20 21.60 5.41 9.32
N VAL A 21 22.31 4.56 10.02
CA VAL A 21 22.06 3.12 10.13
C VAL A 21 21.67 2.78 11.55
N GLU A 22 20.60 2.02 11.70
CA GLU A 22 20.26 1.36 12.96
C GLU A 22 20.78 -0.07 12.91
N ILE A 23 21.53 -0.44 13.95
CA ILE A 23 22.15 -1.76 14.13
C ILE A 23 21.51 -2.39 15.36
N ILE A 24 20.93 -3.56 15.18
CA ILE A 24 20.39 -4.37 16.26
C ILE A 24 21.40 -5.48 16.53
N TYR A 25 21.99 -5.50 17.73
CA TYR A 25 22.98 -6.50 18.11
C TYR A 25 22.63 -7.18 19.43
N LYS A 26 23.13 -8.39 19.64
CA LYS A 26 22.87 -9.19 20.84
C LYS A 26 23.86 -8.85 21.94
N GLU A 27 23.35 -8.47 23.11
CA GLU A 27 24.14 -8.26 24.32
C GLU A 27 23.54 -9.10 25.46
N GLY A 28 24.19 -10.22 25.79
CA GLY A 28 23.63 -11.24 26.67
C GLY A 28 22.36 -11.84 26.09
N GLU A 29 21.24 -11.72 26.82
CA GLU A 29 19.92 -12.16 26.37
C GLU A 29 19.09 -11.05 25.73
N LYS A 30 19.62 -9.83 25.61
CA LYS A 30 18.90 -8.66 25.08
C LYS A 30 19.34 -8.33 23.66
N ALA A 31 18.41 -7.82 22.86
CA ALA A 31 18.70 -7.12 21.63
C ALA A 31 18.81 -5.63 21.94
N ILE A 32 19.90 -4.99 21.50
CA ILE A 32 20.18 -3.57 21.72
C ILE A 32 20.29 -2.88 20.37
N ASN A 33 19.69 -1.68 20.30
CA ASN A 33 19.70 -0.84 19.11
C ASN A 33 20.82 0.20 19.25
N HIS A 34 21.60 0.36 18.20
CA HIS A 34 22.69 1.33 18.11
C HIS A 34 22.61 2.07 16.79
N TYR A 35 22.68 3.40 16.85
CA TYR A 35 22.58 4.26 15.67
C TYR A 35 23.94 4.84 15.31
N LEU A 36 24.23 4.87 14.03
CA LEU A 36 25.50 5.36 13.51
C LEU A 36 25.29 6.11 12.19
N PRO A 37 25.94 7.26 11.96
CA PRO A 37 25.91 7.92 10.66
C PRO A 37 26.58 7.09 9.56
N THR A 38 26.07 7.19 8.34
CA THR A 38 26.63 6.59 7.13
C THR A 38 27.88 7.34 6.68
N ASP A 39 28.99 7.15 7.40
CA ASP A 39 30.27 7.79 7.12
C ASP A 39 31.35 6.74 6.82
N MET A 40 31.79 6.68 5.56
CA MET A 40 32.83 5.76 5.07
C MET A 40 34.19 5.95 5.76
N SER A 41 34.41 7.08 6.41
CA SER A 41 35.63 7.36 7.17
C SER A 41 35.56 6.84 8.61
N HIS A 42 34.35 6.70 9.17
CA HIS A 42 34.12 6.34 10.56
C HIS A 42 34.56 4.88 10.85
N PRO A 43 35.41 4.65 11.89
CA PRO A 43 35.91 3.31 12.21
C PRO A 43 34.81 2.27 12.42
N ASP A 44 33.77 2.63 13.18
CA ASP A 44 32.67 1.69 13.47
C ASP A 44 31.81 1.40 12.23
N PHE A 45 31.68 2.34 11.29
CA PHE A 45 31.00 2.07 10.03
C PHE A 45 31.79 1.08 9.18
N LYS A 46 33.12 1.22 9.15
CA LYS A 46 33.99 0.26 8.46
C LYS A 46 33.89 -1.13 9.09
N ASP A 47 33.79 -1.21 10.42
CA ASP A 47 33.60 -2.47 11.12
C ASP A 47 32.22 -3.09 10.80
N LEU A 48 31.15 -2.29 10.74
CA LEU A 48 29.85 -2.73 10.25
C LEU A 48 29.96 -3.32 8.84
N LEU A 49 30.57 -2.61 7.89
CA LEU A 49 30.64 -3.03 6.48
C LEU A 49 31.42 -4.34 6.25
N LYS A 50 32.30 -4.74 7.18
CA LYS A 50 32.99 -6.04 7.11
C LYS A 50 32.04 -7.22 7.33
N GLU A 51 31.05 -7.06 8.20
CA GLU A 51 30.08 -8.11 8.53
C GLU A 51 28.74 -7.94 7.80
N TYR A 52 28.41 -6.70 7.48
CA TYR A 52 27.13 -6.28 6.92
C TYR A 52 27.34 -5.32 5.74
N PRO A 53 27.65 -5.86 4.54
CA PRO A 53 27.97 -5.04 3.38
C PRO A 53 26.77 -4.21 2.91
N LEU A 54 27.05 -3.11 2.19
CA LEU A 54 26.03 -2.14 1.76
C LEU A 54 24.84 -2.76 1.01
N HIS A 55 25.06 -3.77 0.16
CA HIS A 55 23.97 -4.43 -0.55
C HIS A 55 23.02 -5.14 0.42
N LYS A 56 23.56 -5.84 1.42
CA LYS A 56 22.78 -6.52 2.45
C LYS A 56 22.01 -5.50 3.28
N LEU A 57 22.60 -4.35 3.58
CA LEU A 57 21.96 -3.23 4.27
C LEU A 57 20.77 -2.67 3.48
N ALA A 58 20.94 -2.47 2.18
CA ALA A 58 19.86 -2.03 1.30
C ALA A 58 18.73 -3.08 1.20
N ASP A 59 19.08 -4.35 1.05
CA ASP A 59 18.12 -5.45 0.98
C ASP A 59 17.28 -5.54 2.26
N THR A 60 17.90 -5.49 3.44
CA THR A 60 17.17 -5.53 4.72
C THR A 60 16.35 -4.27 4.97
N THR A 61 16.80 -3.09 4.53
CA THR A 61 15.95 -1.88 4.51
C THR A 61 14.70 -2.07 3.65
N ILE A 62 14.83 -2.63 2.46
CA ILE A 62 13.69 -2.88 1.56
C ILE A 62 12.71 -3.87 2.19
N GLU A 63 13.22 -4.98 2.74
CA GLU A 63 12.40 -6.00 3.39
C GLU A 63 11.64 -5.44 4.58
N ARG A 64 12.32 -4.65 5.43
CA ARG A 64 11.70 -3.96 6.57
C ARG A 64 10.61 -3.00 6.12
N ASN A 65 10.87 -2.17 5.11
CA ASN A 65 9.89 -1.22 4.58
C ASN A 65 8.66 -1.94 4.02
N LYS A 66 8.86 -3.04 3.27
CA LYS A 66 7.76 -3.89 2.81
C LYS A 66 6.98 -4.48 3.98
N ALA A 67 7.64 -4.96 5.02
CA ALA A 67 6.98 -5.52 6.21
C ALA A 67 6.12 -4.47 6.92
N VAL A 68 6.63 -3.24 7.09
CA VAL A 68 5.90 -2.10 7.68
C VAL A 68 4.70 -1.73 6.82
N ILE A 69 4.85 -1.60 5.51
CA ILE A 69 3.74 -1.31 4.59
C ILE A 69 2.69 -2.43 4.66
N ASN A 70 3.11 -3.69 4.68
CA ASN A 70 2.20 -4.83 4.79
C ASN A 70 1.47 -4.88 6.14
N GLN A 71 2.10 -4.46 7.24
CA GLN A 71 1.45 -4.33 8.54
C GLN A 71 0.45 -3.17 8.53
N LEU A 72 0.83 -2.01 7.99
CA LEU A 72 -0.06 -0.87 7.85
C LEU A 72 -1.28 -1.24 7.00
N ASN A 73 -1.08 -1.88 5.85
CA ASN A 73 -2.16 -2.38 5.00
C ASN A 73 -3.06 -3.37 5.74
N ARG A 74 -2.51 -4.25 6.58
CA ARG A 74 -3.31 -5.17 7.42
C ARG A 74 -4.12 -4.42 8.48
N VAL A 75 -3.56 -3.39 9.11
CA VAL A 75 -4.30 -2.56 10.09
C VAL A 75 -5.39 -1.75 9.39
N VAL A 76 -5.10 -1.13 8.24
CA VAL A 76 -6.07 -0.38 7.44
C VAL A 76 -7.17 -1.31 6.95
N GLN A 77 -6.84 -2.47 6.39
CA GLN A 77 -7.82 -3.48 5.98
C GLN A 77 -8.59 -4.04 7.17
N GLY A 78 -7.95 -4.23 8.32
CA GLY A 78 -8.60 -4.65 9.56
C GLY A 78 -9.61 -3.62 10.03
N ARG A 79 -9.26 -2.33 10.02
CA ARG A 79 -10.17 -1.23 10.36
C ARG A 79 -11.28 -1.05 9.33
N MET A 80 -10.98 -1.16 8.03
CA MET A 80 -11.99 -1.20 6.98
C MET A 80 -12.91 -2.40 7.14
N LYS A 81 -12.37 -3.59 7.42
CA LYS A 81 -13.16 -4.79 7.69
C LYS A 81 -13.99 -4.62 8.95
N SER A 82 -13.48 -4.08 10.06
CA SER A 82 -14.28 -3.83 11.26
C SER A 82 -15.35 -2.75 11.05
N ALA A 83 -15.07 -1.74 10.23
CA ALA A 83 -16.05 -0.75 9.79
C ALA A 83 -17.08 -1.33 8.79
N MET A 84 -16.76 -2.43 8.11
CA MET A 84 -17.63 -3.10 7.11
C MET A 84 -18.25 -4.42 7.61
N SER A 85 -17.73 -5.04 8.67
CA SER A 85 -18.11 -6.38 9.14
C SER A 85 -19.36 -6.40 9.98
N ASP A 86 -19.80 -5.24 10.47
CA ASP A 86 -21.08 -5.14 11.14
C ASP A 86 -22.25 -4.96 10.18
N GLN A 87 -22.07 -5.02 8.85
CA GLN A 87 -23.24 -5.11 7.98
C GLN A 87 -23.03 -5.53 6.52
N PRO A 88 -23.48 -6.73 6.13
CA PRO A 88 -23.45 -7.13 4.72
C PRO A 88 -24.48 -6.37 3.86
N LEU A 89 -25.50 -5.70 4.45
CA LEU A 89 -26.68 -5.23 3.71
C LEU A 89 -27.53 -4.06 4.32
N LYS A 90 -27.16 -3.31 5.40
CA LYS A 90 -28.22 -2.55 6.14
C LYS A 90 -28.94 -1.43 5.40
N ASN A 91 -28.37 -0.72 4.44
CA ASN A 91 -29.16 0.28 3.75
C ASN A 91 -29.06 0.05 2.25
N PHE A 92 -29.82 -0.92 1.75
CA PHE A 92 -30.24 -0.92 0.35
C PHE A 92 -30.68 0.50 -0.05
N ASP A 93 -31.39 1.19 0.84
CA ASP A 93 -31.74 2.60 0.72
C ASP A 93 -30.53 3.53 0.53
N SER A 94 -29.41 3.32 1.22
CA SER A 94 -28.19 4.13 1.02
C SER A 94 -27.49 3.82 -0.30
N VAL A 95 -27.62 2.59 -0.81
CA VAL A 95 -27.15 2.25 -2.16
C VAL A 95 -28.05 2.92 -3.21
N ILE A 96 -29.37 2.85 -3.02
CA ILE A 96 -30.34 3.53 -3.88
C ILE A 96 -30.12 5.05 -3.83
N ASP A 97 -29.96 5.64 -2.65
CA ASP A 97 -29.67 7.07 -2.47
C ASP A 97 -28.34 7.46 -3.10
N PHE A 98 -27.29 6.64 -2.96
CA PHE A 98 -26.03 6.91 -3.65
C PHE A 98 -26.21 6.91 -5.17
N VAL A 99 -27.00 5.98 -5.71
CA VAL A 99 -27.19 5.85 -7.16
C VAL A 99 -28.13 6.91 -7.72
N VAL A 100 -29.24 7.20 -7.04
CA VAL A 100 -30.33 8.06 -7.52
C VAL A 100 -30.18 9.50 -7.03
N ASN A 101 -29.73 9.69 -5.79
CA ASN A 101 -29.62 10.99 -5.11
C ASN A 101 -28.14 11.40 -4.88
N TYR A 102 -27.27 11.10 -5.85
CA TYR A 102 -25.84 11.35 -5.77
C TYR A 102 -25.50 12.83 -5.49
N ASN A 103 -24.59 13.07 -4.54
CA ASN A 103 -24.06 14.40 -4.25
C ASN A 103 -22.53 14.42 -4.32
N GLU A 104 -21.99 15.13 -5.30
CA GLU A 104 -20.54 15.22 -5.54
C GLU A 104 -19.74 15.71 -4.32
N LYS A 105 -20.27 16.65 -3.54
CA LYS A 105 -19.55 17.25 -2.41
C LYS A 105 -19.29 16.26 -1.28
N THR A 106 -20.19 15.30 -1.09
CA THR A 106 -20.12 14.35 0.02
C THR A 106 -19.76 12.95 -0.45
N GLN A 107 -19.97 12.62 -1.73
CA GLN A 107 -19.89 11.26 -2.25
C GLN A 107 -18.93 11.08 -3.42
N ALA A 108 -18.10 12.08 -3.76
CA ALA A 108 -17.08 11.95 -4.81
C ALA A 108 -16.14 10.75 -4.60
N GLU A 109 -15.76 10.46 -3.35
CA GLU A 109 -14.92 9.30 -3.04
C GLU A 109 -15.64 7.97 -3.34
N GLN A 110 -16.94 7.87 -3.04
CA GLN A 110 -17.75 6.69 -3.34
C GLN A 110 -17.91 6.49 -4.85
N LEU A 111 -18.08 7.57 -5.62
CA LEU A 111 -18.11 7.52 -7.08
C LEU A 111 -16.75 7.07 -7.64
N PHE A 112 -15.65 7.59 -7.13
CA PHE A 112 -14.31 7.18 -7.55
C PHE A 112 -14.07 5.69 -7.26
N ASN A 113 -14.43 5.22 -6.07
CA ASN A 113 -14.33 3.81 -5.70
C ASN A 113 -15.20 2.91 -6.58
N LEU A 114 -16.41 3.35 -6.95
CA LEU A 114 -17.26 2.62 -7.89
C LEU A 114 -16.57 2.48 -9.26
N LYS A 115 -15.99 3.56 -9.80
CA LYS A 115 -15.27 3.53 -11.08
C LYS A 115 -14.11 2.54 -11.03
N LEU A 116 -13.27 2.58 -10.00
CA LEU A 116 -12.15 1.65 -9.85
C LEU A 116 -12.61 0.19 -9.81
N LYS A 117 -13.62 -0.11 -8.99
CA LYS A 117 -14.18 -1.47 -8.89
C LYS A 117 -14.76 -1.98 -10.20
N ILE A 118 -15.39 -1.11 -10.99
CA ILE A 118 -15.92 -1.46 -12.32
C ILE A 118 -14.77 -1.69 -13.30
N PHE A 119 -13.72 -0.87 -13.27
CA PHE A 119 -12.50 -1.08 -14.06
C PHE A 119 -11.77 -2.37 -13.72
N ASP A 120 -11.91 -2.85 -12.49
CA ASP A 120 -11.28 -4.09 -12.03
C ASP A 120 -12.01 -5.37 -12.46
N LYS A 121 -13.23 -5.27 -13.00
CA LYS A 121 -13.98 -6.42 -13.52
C LYS A 121 -13.36 -6.92 -14.81
N ASP A 122 -13.25 -8.24 -14.94
CA ASP A 122 -12.71 -8.91 -16.15
C ASP A 122 -13.44 -8.45 -17.42
N ALA A 123 -14.77 -8.33 -17.34
CA ALA A 123 -15.61 -7.79 -18.41
C ALA A 123 -15.20 -6.38 -18.88
N VAL A 124 -14.59 -5.55 -18.03
CA VAL A 124 -14.08 -4.22 -18.44
C VAL A 124 -12.60 -4.30 -18.79
N LYS A 125 -11.79 -5.07 -18.06
CA LYS A 125 -10.36 -5.23 -18.37
C LYS A 125 -10.16 -5.74 -19.79
N ASP A 126 -10.89 -6.79 -20.13
CA ASP A 126 -10.78 -7.53 -21.40
C ASP A 126 -11.58 -6.86 -22.54
N PHE A 127 -12.19 -5.70 -22.30
CA PHE A 127 -12.93 -4.96 -23.32
C PHE A 127 -12.05 -3.96 -24.08
N ASP A 128 -11.89 -4.13 -25.38
CA ASP A 128 -11.03 -3.25 -26.20
C ASP A 128 -11.66 -1.89 -26.58
N GLY A 129 -12.94 -1.66 -26.27
CA GLY A 129 -13.61 -0.40 -26.61
C GLY A 129 -13.18 0.77 -25.72
N PHE A 130 -12.17 1.51 -26.19
CA PHE A 130 -11.63 2.71 -25.55
C PHE A 130 -12.70 3.74 -25.18
N ASP A 131 -13.70 3.95 -26.05
CA ASP A 131 -14.74 4.96 -25.83
C ASP A 131 -15.62 4.66 -24.61
N LEU A 132 -15.98 3.40 -24.37
CA LEU A 132 -16.80 3.03 -23.20
C LEU A 132 -15.99 3.06 -21.91
N LYS A 133 -14.72 2.67 -21.95
CA LYS A 133 -13.79 2.88 -20.84
C LYS A 133 -13.64 4.37 -20.52
N LYS A 134 -13.53 5.22 -21.54
CA LYS A 134 -13.47 6.68 -21.37
C LYS A 134 -14.75 7.22 -20.71
N LYS A 135 -15.93 6.75 -21.13
CA LYS A 135 -17.21 7.10 -20.47
C LYS A 135 -17.20 6.77 -18.97
N ILE A 136 -16.69 5.60 -18.56
CA ILE A 136 -16.58 5.24 -17.13
C ILE A 136 -15.66 6.21 -16.38
N ARG A 137 -14.51 6.59 -16.97
CA ARG A 137 -13.57 7.55 -16.34
C ARG A 137 -14.22 8.92 -16.15
N GLN A 138 -14.95 9.39 -17.16
CA GLN A 138 -15.55 10.73 -17.21
C GLN A 138 -16.92 10.83 -16.56
N ALA A 139 -17.51 9.72 -16.10
CA ALA A 139 -18.83 9.71 -15.49
C ALA A 139 -18.91 10.63 -14.27
N ASN A 140 -19.94 11.46 -14.20
CA ASN A 140 -20.12 12.44 -13.12
C ASN A 140 -21.03 11.92 -11.99
N ASN A 141 -21.71 10.81 -12.21
CA ASN A 141 -22.58 10.17 -11.24
C ASN A 141 -22.54 8.63 -11.37
N PRO A 142 -23.04 7.88 -10.37
CA PRO A 142 -23.01 6.43 -10.39
C PRO A 142 -23.83 5.79 -11.52
N LEU A 143 -24.94 6.40 -11.92
CA LEU A 143 -25.79 5.88 -13.01
C LEU A 143 -25.04 5.85 -14.34
N GLU A 144 -24.29 6.90 -14.67
CA GLU A 144 -23.46 6.96 -15.88
C GLU A 144 -22.40 5.85 -15.89
N VAL A 145 -21.79 5.55 -14.73
CA VAL A 145 -20.85 4.43 -14.59
C VAL A 145 -21.53 3.10 -14.89
N LEU A 146 -22.71 2.87 -14.31
CA LEU A 146 -23.45 1.61 -14.45
C LEU A 146 -23.98 1.40 -15.89
N ILE A 147 -24.45 2.46 -16.55
CA ILE A 147 -24.89 2.42 -17.95
C ILE A 147 -23.71 2.06 -18.86
N ALA A 148 -22.57 2.72 -18.70
CA ALA A 148 -21.39 2.43 -19.51
C ALA A 148 -20.89 0.99 -19.29
N TYR A 149 -20.93 0.49 -18.05
CA TYR A 149 -20.62 -0.90 -17.74
C TYR A 149 -21.60 -1.87 -18.43
N GLN A 150 -22.90 -1.59 -18.38
CA GLN A 150 -23.91 -2.42 -19.04
C GLN A 150 -23.70 -2.45 -20.57
N GLU A 151 -23.34 -1.33 -21.19
CA GLU A 151 -23.02 -1.26 -22.62
C GLU A 151 -21.82 -2.18 -22.97
N ILE A 152 -20.79 -2.21 -22.13
CA ILE A 152 -19.63 -3.11 -22.28
C ILE A 152 -20.08 -4.57 -22.23
N VAL A 153 -20.82 -4.94 -21.18
CA VAL A 153 -21.27 -6.34 -20.98
C VAL A 153 -22.15 -6.81 -22.15
N LYS A 154 -23.05 -5.95 -22.65
CA LYS A 154 -23.90 -6.27 -23.82
C LYS A 154 -23.08 -6.51 -25.08
N LYS A 155 -22.04 -5.69 -25.32
CA LYS A 155 -21.16 -5.82 -26.49
C LYS A 155 -20.23 -7.03 -26.43
N GLN A 156 -19.94 -7.56 -25.24
CA GLN A 156 -19.21 -8.82 -25.08
C GLN A 156 -20.12 -10.06 -25.19
N SER A 157 -21.42 -9.89 -24.94
CA SER A 157 -22.42 -10.97 -25.02
C SER A 157 -23.08 -11.08 -26.40
N SER A 158 -22.71 -10.22 -27.36
CA SER A 158 -23.17 -10.21 -28.75
C SER A 158 -22.03 -10.60 -29.68
#